data_AF-A0A956P6Z5-F1
#
_entry.id   AF-A0A956P6Z5-F1
#
_cell.length_a   1.000
_cell.length_b   1.000
_cell.length_c   1.000
_cell.angle_alpha   90.00
_cell.angle_beta   90.00
_cell.angle_gamma   90.00
#
_symmetry.space_group_name_H-M   'P 1'
#
loop_
_entity.id
_entity.type
_entity.pdbx_description
1 polymer ?
#
loop_
_entity_poly.entity_id
_entity_poly.type
_entity_poly.pdbx_seq_one_letter_code
_entity_poly.pdbx_strand_id
1 'polypeptide(L)'
;MSSINTNVSAMNALSIMRNVNSDLATTQERISTGSKVNSAKDNAAYFAISETMKGDSGMYKSIDEGLTMTKNVVSTARLGAETFA
;
A
#
# COMPACT_ATOMS: atom_id res chain seq x y z
N MET A 1 37.91 35.23 -5.46
CA MET A 1 36.51 35.42 -5.03
C MET A 1 36.38 35.04 -3.57
N SER A 2 36.71 35.97 -2.67
CA SER A 2 36.40 35.87 -1.25
C SER A 2 35.34 36.94 -0.99
N SER A 3 34.06 36.53 -1.00
CA SER A 3 32.96 37.39 -0.60
C SER A 3 32.60 37.04 0.83
N ILE A 4 33.04 37.87 1.78
CA ILE A 4 32.77 37.74 3.22
C ILE A 4 31.25 37.66 3.51
N ASN A 5 30.43 38.30 2.69
CA ASN A 5 28.98 38.38 2.88
C ASN A 5 28.15 37.37 2.06
N THR A 6 28.75 36.68 1.08
CA THR A 6 27.99 35.73 0.24
C THR A 6 28.88 34.56 -0.15
N ASN A 7 28.72 33.46 0.56
CA ASN A 7 29.46 32.22 0.31
C ASN A 7 28.63 31.31 -0.60
N VAL A 8 28.89 31.36 -1.90
CA VAL A 8 28.20 30.53 -2.91
C VAL A 8 28.37 29.04 -2.63
N SER A 9 29.51 28.61 -2.08
CA SER A 9 29.74 27.21 -1.68
C SER A 9 28.82 26.80 -0.53
N ALA A 10 28.60 27.68 0.46
CA ALA A 10 27.66 27.44 1.55
C ALA A 10 26.20 27.45 1.06
N MET A 11 25.84 28.31 0.10
CA MET A 11 24.50 28.30 -0.52
C MET A 11 24.24 27.02 -1.32
N ASN A 12 25.25 26.52 -2.05
CA ASN A 12 25.15 25.24 -2.76
C ASN A 12 25.02 24.07 -1.77
N ALA A 13 25.84 24.05 -0.71
CA ALA A 13 25.73 23.07 0.36
C ALA A 13 24.34 23.11 1.02
N LEU A 14 23.79 24.30 1.27
CA LEU A 14 22.43 24.45 1.81
C LEU A 14 21.36 23.94 0.84
N SER A 15 21.51 24.16 -0.47
CA SER A 15 20.60 23.62 -1.48
C SER A 15 20.65 22.08 -1.52
N ILE A 16 21.85 21.51 -1.47
CA ILE A 16 22.05 20.06 -1.36
C ILE A 16 21.42 19.55 -0.06
N MET A 17 21.63 20.23 1.06
CA MET A 17 21.08 19.81 2.35
C MET A 17 19.55 19.86 2.37
N ARG A 18 18.93 20.85 1.71
CA ARG A 18 17.48 20.92 1.52
C ARG A 18 16.96 19.74 0.69
N ASN A 19 17.66 19.38 -0.39
CA ASN A 19 17.31 18.20 -1.19
C ASN A 19 17.44 16.91 -0.38
N VAL A 20 18.56 16.72 0.34
CA VAL A 20 18.77 15.56 1.22
C VAL A 20 17.68 15.47 2.29
N ASN A 21 17.27 16.59 2.88
CA ASN A 21 16.21 16.60 3.88
C ASN A 21 14.84 16.23 3.27
N SER A 22 14.57 16.67 2.03
CA SER A 22 13.37 16.27 1.29
C SER A 22 13.37 14.76 0.98
N ASP A 23 14.49 14.24 0.48
CA ASP A 23 14.64 12.81 0.16
C ASP A 23 14.53 11.95 1.42
N LEU A 24 15.07 12.42 2.54
CA LEU A 24 14.94 11.78 3.84
C LEU A 24 13.48 11.74 4.30
N ALA A 25 12.73 12.83 4.14
CA ALA A 25 11.30 12.87 4.50
C ALA A 25 10.49 11.84 3.69
N THR A 26 10.69 11.77 2.37
CA THR A 26 10.04 10.75 1.52
C THR A 26 10.45 9.33 1.93
N THR A 27 11.72 9.12 2.27
CA THR A 27 12.21 7.80 2.73
C THR A 27 11.57 7.40 4.04
N GLN A 28 11.48 8.32 5.01
CA GLN A 28 10.80 8.08 6.28
C GLN A 28 9.32 7.77 6.07
N GLU A 29 8.64 8.45 5.16
CA GLU A 29 7.24 8.21 4.85
C GLU A 29 7.00 6.79 4.30
N ARG A 30 7.89 6.34 3.40
CA ARG A 30 7.87 4.96 2.89
C ARG A 30 8.17 3.92 3.96
N ILE A 31 9.11 4.20 4.87
CA ILE A 31 9.41 3.30 5.99
C ILE A 31 8.22 3.21 6.95
N SER A 32 7.58 4.34 7.27
CA SER A 32 6.46 4.39 8.20
C SER A 32 5.21 3.69 7.68
N THR A 33 4.99 3.69 6.37
CA THR A 33 3.81 3.09 5.73
C THR A 33 4.07 1.72 5.11
N GLY A 34 5.35 1.35 4.97
CA GLY A 34 5.78 0.15 4.25
C GLY A 34 5.47 0.18 2.75
N SER A 35 4.94 1.28 2.22
CA SER A 35 4.42 1.38 0.86
C SER A 35 5.28 2.34 0.04
N LYS A 36 5.62 1.92 -1.20
CA LYS A 36 6.41 2.76 -2.11
C LYS A 36 5.61 3.94 -2.68
N VAL A 37 4.29 3.75 -2.81
CA VAL A 37 3.30 4.71 -3.30
C VAL A 37 2.26 4.87 -2.20
N ASN A 38 2.24 6.03 -1.55
CA ASN A 38 1.32 6.30 -0.44
C ASN A 38 0.08 7.04 -0.89
N SER A 39 0.25 7.92 -1.87
CA SER A 39 -0.81 8.80 -2.34
C SER A 39 -0.93 8.79 -3.85
N ALA A 40 -2.09 9.24 -4.34
CA ALA A 40 -2.30 9.49 -5.76
C ALA A 40 -1.32 10.53 -6.36
N LYS A 41 -0.66 11.34 -5.51
CA LYS A 41 0.38 12.29 -5.94
C LYS A 41 1.69 11.60 -6.28
N ASP A 42 2.01 10.49 -5.60
CA ASP A 42 3.24 9.73 -5.84
C ASP A 42 3.14 8.92 -7.13
N ASN A 43 1.98 8.29 -7.36
CA ASN A 43 1.65 7.63 -8.61
C ASN A 43 0.15 7.35 -8.72
N ALA A 44 -0.58 8.19 -9.46
CA ALA A 44 -2.04 8.04 -9.60
C ALA A 44 -2.46 6.68 -10.19
N ALA A 45 -1.70 6.16 -11.16
CA ALA A 45 -2.02 4.90 -11.82
C ALA A 45 -1.86 3.71 -10.86
N TYR A 46 -0.68 3.57 -10.23
CA TYR A 46 -0.46 2.46 -9.29
C TYR A 46 -1.32 2.59 -8.03
N PHE A 47 -1.58 3.81 -7.56
CA PHE A 47 -2.48 4.04 -6.44
C PHE A 47 -3.91 3.58 -6.77
N ALA A 48 -4.45 3.98 -7.93
CA ALA A 48 -5.79 3.56 -8.37
C ALA A 48 -5.89 2.04 -8.54
N ILE A 49 -4.89 1.41 -9.17
CA ILE A 49 -4.86 -0.05 -9.30
C ILE A 49 -4.78 -0.71 -7.91
N SER A 50 -3.96 -0.19 -6.99
CA SER A 50 -3.85 -0.75 -5.64
C SER A 50 -5.14 -0.65 -4.84
N GLU A 51 -5.92 0.41 -5.05
CA GLU A 51 -7.21 0.59 -4.39
C GLU A 51 -8.27 -0.34 -4.97
N THR A 52 -8.32 -0.50 -6.30
CA THR A 52 -9.16 -1.53 -6.94
C THR A 52 -8.82 -2.92 -6.44
N MET A 53 -7.53 -3.28 -6.38
CA MET A 53 -7.10 -4.59 -5.87
C MET A 53 -7.47 -4.80 -4.39
N LYS A 54 -7.43 -3.75 -3.54
CA LYS A 54 -7.91 -3.85 -2.16
C LYS A 54 -9.41 -4.13 -2.10
N GLY A 55 -10.21 -3.46 -2.95
CA GLY A 55 -11.63 -3.74 -3.09
C GLY A 55 -11.90 -5.18 -3.52
N ASP A 56 -11.18 -5.65 -4.54
CA ASP A 56 -11.28 -7.02 -5.06
C ASP A 56 -10.93 -8.06 -3.98
N SER A 57 -9.89 -7.83 -3.18
CA SER A 57 -9.50 -8.72 -2.08
C SER A 57 -10.62 -8.92 -1.05
N GLY A 58 -11.31 -7.83 -0.68
CA GLY A 58 -12.47 -7.90 0.22
C GLY A 58 -13.61 -8.71 -0.40
N MET A 59 -13.91 -8.47 -1.68
CA MET A 59 -14.92 -9.22 -2.42
C MET A 59 -14.58 -10.72 -2.50
N TYR A 60 -13.33 -11.07 -2.81
CA TYR A 60 -12.89 -12.47 -2.87
C TYR A 60 -13.03 -13.17 -1.52
N LYS A 61 -12.72 -12.47 -0.42
CA LYS A 61 -12.94 -13.02 0.93
C LYS A 61 -14.42 -13.31 1.19
N SER A 62 -15.33 -12.41 0.83
CA SER A 62 -16.77 -12.65 0.98
C SER A 62 -17.27 -13.81 0.11
N ILE A 63 -16.74 -13.95 -1.12
CA ILE A 63 -17.04 -15.09 -1.99
C ILE A 63 -16.54 -16.39 -1.36
N ASP A 64 -15.32 -16.41 -0.84
CA ASP A 64 -14.74 -17.58 -0.18
C ASP A 64 -15.54 -18.02 1.07
N GLU A 65 -16.00 -17.07 1.87
CA GLU A 65 -16.91 -17.32 3.00
C GLU A 65 -18.24 -17.94 2.53
N GLY A 66 -18.83 -17.42 1.44
CA GLY A 66 -20.06 -17.96 0.85
C GLY A 66 -19.90 -19.37 0.27
N LEU A 67 -18.78 -19.63 -0.41
CA LEU A 67 -18.43 -20.97 -0.93
C LEU A 67 -18.20 -21.95 0.21
N THR A 68 -17.50 -21.53 1.27
CA THR A 68 -17.28 -22.33 2.47
C THR A 68 -18.60 -22.68 3.15
N MET A 69 -19.52 -21.73 3.28
CA MET A 69 -20.87 -21.98 3.79
C MET A 69 -21.62 -23.00 2.94
N THR A 70 -21.60 -22.83 1.61
CA THR A 70 -22.26 -23.75 0.67
C THR A 70 -21.69 -25.16 0.79
N LYS A 71 -20.36 -25.28 0.89
CA LYS A 71 -19.67 -26.57 1.10
C LYS A 71 -20.13 -27.23 2.40
N ASN A 72 -20.26 -26.47 3.48
CA ASN A 72 -20.72 -26.98 4.76
C ASN A 72 -22.18 -27.46 4.69
N VAL A 73 -23.07 -26.69 4.07
CA VAL A 73 -24.48 -27.08 3.86
C VAL A 73 -24.58 -28.37 3.05
N VAL A 74 -23.83 -28.48 1.95
CA VAL A 74 -23.79 -29.69 1.12
C VAL A 74 -23.25 -30.89 1.91
N SER A 75 -22.21 -30.69 2.72
CA SER A 75 -21.66 -31.74 3.59
C SER A 75 -22.68 -32.23 4.62
N THR A 76 -23.42 -31.31 5.26
CA THR A 76 -24.48 -31.67 6.21
C THR A 76 -25.65 -32.38 5.51
N ALA A 77 -26.06 -31.91 4.33
CA ALA A 77 -27.11 -32.55 3.54
C ALA A 77 -26.71 -33.97 3.14
N ARG A 78 -25.45 -34.19 2.71
CA ARG A 78 -24.92 -35.53 2.41
C ARG A 78 -24.91 -36.43 3.64
N LEU A 79 -24.41 -35.92 4.78
CA LEU A 79 -24.45 -36.67 6.04
C LEU A 79 -25.87 -37.08 6.41
N GLY A 80 -26.83 -36.14 6.35
CA GLY A 80 -28.24 -36.43 6.61
C GLY A 80 -28.81 -37.51 5.67
N ALA A 81 -28.46 -37.47 4.38
CA ALA A 81 -28.87 -38.50 3.41
C ALA A 81 -28.26 -39.88 3.73
N GLU A 82 -26.98 -39.93 4.12
CA GLU A 82 -26.28 -41.16 4.52
C GLU A 82 -26.79 -41.73 5.85
N THR A 83 -27.35 -40.90 6.74
CA THR A 83 -27.86 -41.37 8.05
C THR A 83 -29.32 -41.85 7.99
N PHE A 84 -30.06 -41.50 6.92
CA PHE A 84 -31.48 -41.87 6.75
C PHE A 84 -31.68 -43.07 5.80
N ALA A 85 -30.64 -43.45 5.06
CA ALA A 85 -30.57 -44.68 4.26
C ALA A 85 -30.02 -45.85 5.11
#